data_AF-A0A916QRY5-F1
#
_entry.id   AF-A0A916QRY5-F1
#
_cell.length_a   1.000
_cell.length_b   1.000
_cell.length_c   1.000
_cell.angle_alpha   90.00
_cell.angle_beta   90.00
_cell.angle_gamma   90.00
#
_symmetry.space_group_name_H-M   'P 1'
#
loop_
_entity.id
_entity.type
_entity.pdbx_description
1 polymer ?
#
loop_
_entity_poly.entity_id
_entity_poly.type
_entity_poly.pdbx_seq_one_letter_code
_entity_poly.pdbx_strand_id
1 'polypeptide(L)'
;MRVFTFFAALAMVGFLSFAPAQAQNSDIESVIGAQIDSFLKDDFETAFTFAAPNIKEIFRTPERFGVMVQRGYPMVHRPAEVIFKDLREEDGVLQQYVSIMDGQGQYYIARYSMAQIDGRWQISGVSIERSPAVGV
;
A
#
# COMPACT_ATOMS: atom_id res chain seq x y z
N MET A 1 -5.01 61.39 31.67
CA MET A 1 -4.64 60.28 32.58
C MET A 1 -5.51 59.07 32.24
N ARG A 2 -4.89 57.96 31.79
CA ARG A 2 -5.41 56.56 31.68
C ARG A 2 -6.48 56.33 30.58
N VAL A 3 -6.12 55.96 29.34
CA VAL A 3 -5.86 54.59 28.79
C VAL A 3 -6.92 53.57 29.18
N PHE A 4 -7.65 53.05 28.19
CA PHE A 4 -7.97 51.61 28.06
C PHE A 4 -8.23 51.29 26.58
N THR A 5 -7.24 50.65 25.96
CA THR A 5 -7.28 49.98 24.65
C THR A 5 -8.12 48.71 24.75
N PHE A 6 -9.05 48.50 23.81
CA PHE A 6 -9.61 47.17 23.54
C PHE A 6 -9.13 46.72 22.16
N PHE A 7 -8.16 45.82 22.15
CA PHE A 7 -7.76 45.06 20.96
C PHE A 7 -8.85 44.02 20.69
N ALA A 8 -9.66 44.23 19.65
CA ALA A 8 -10.50 43.16 19.11
C ALA A 8 -9.61 42.22 18.28
N ALA A 9 -9.31 41.06 18.86
CA ALA A 9 -8.63 39.97 18.21
C ALA A 9 -9.53 39.39 17.11
N LEU A 10 -9.12 39.54 15.84
CA LEU A 10 -9.69 38.77 14.74
C LEU A 10 -8.81 37.52 14.55
N ALA A 11 -9.26 36.42 15.14
CA ALA A 11 -8.68 35.10 14.98
C ALA A 11 -8.92 34.61 13.54
N MET A 12 -7.90 34.72 12.69
CA MET A 12 -7.84 33.99 11.43
C MET A 12 -7.09 32.68 11.69
N VAL A 13 -7.80 31.69 12.25
CA VAL A 13 -7.31 30.32 12.35
C VAL A 13 -7.26 29.77 10.93
N GLY A 14 -6.08 29.80 10.32
CA GLY A 14 -5.81 29.10 9.08
C GLY A 14 -6.06 27.61 9.31
N PHE A 15 -7.08 27.07 8.64
CA PHE A 15 -7.26 25.64 8.48
C PHE A 15 -6.04 25.13 7.69
N LEU A 16 -5.04 24.61 8.41
CA LEU A 16 -3.94 23.91 7.79
C LEU A 16 -4.47 22.55 7.30
N SER A 17 -4.89 22.49 6.04
CA SER A 17 -5.33 21.27 5.36
C SER A 17 -4.15 20.30 5.18
N PHE A 18 -3.83 19.52 6.21
CA PHE A 18 -2.84 18.42 6.16
C PHE A 18 -3.41 17.07 5.68
N ALA A 19 -4.66 17.04 5.17
CA ALA A 19 -5.41 15.79 5.01
C ALA A 19 -5.14 14.90 3.77
N PRO A 20 -4.79 15.40 2.57
CA PRO A 20 -4.91 14.56 1.36
C PRO A 20 -3.85 13.45 1.27
N ALA A 21 -2.60 13.74 1.64
CA ALA A 21 -1.51 12.77 1.55
C ALA A 21 -1.66 11.62 2.57
N GLN A 22 -2.13 11.93 3.79
CA GLN A 22 -2.28 10.94 4.84
C GLN A 22 -3.45 9.98 4.55
N ALA A 23 -4.57 10.50 4.03
CA ALA A 23 -5.71 9.69 3.61
C ALA A 23 -5.38 8.79 2.40
N GLN A 24 -4.64 9.32 1.43
CA GLN A 24 -4.18 8.54 0.27
C GLN A 24 -3.31 7.35 0.69
N ASN A 25 -2.40 7.56 1.65
CA ASN A 25 -1.56 6.48 2.17
C ASN A 25 -2.42 5.38 2.79
N SER A 26 -3.36 5.72 3.70
CA SER A 26 -4.23 4.74 4.33
C SER A 26 -5.09 3.93 3.34
N ASP A 27 -5.56 4.55 2.25
CA ASP A 27 -6.36 3.84 1.24
C ASP A 27 -5.51 2.83 0.45
N ILE A 28 -4.26 3.19 0.13
CA ILE A 28 -3.31 2.32 -0.56
C ILE A 28 -2.91 1.13 0.33
N GLU A 29 -2.55 1.40 1.59
CA GLU A 29 -2.23 0.35 2.57
C GLU A 29 -3.42 -0.60 2.76
N SER A 30 -4.65 -0.07 2.80
CA SER A 30 -5.87 -0.88 2.91
C SER A 30 -6.06 -1.84 1.72
N VAL A 31 -5.81 -1.40 0.49
CA VAL A 31 -5.92 -2.25 -0.71
C VAL A 31 -4.89 -3.38 -0.69
N ILE A 32 -3.65 -3.06 -0.36
CA ILE A 32 -2.56 -4.06 -0.30
C ILE A 32 -2.82 -5.04 0.86
N GLY A 33 -3.19 -4.52 2.02
CA GLY A 33 -3.54 -5.33 3.20
C GLY A 33 -4.68 -6.29 2.91
N ALA A 34 -5.76 -5.81 2.28
CA ALA A 34 -6.91 -6.65 1.92
C ALA A 34 -6.54 -7.75 0.91
N GLN A 35 -5.63 -7.48 -0.03
CA GLN A 35 -5.13 -8.51 -0.94
C GLN A 35 -4.32 -9.59 -0.19
N ILE A 36 -3.40 -9.18 0.69
CA ILE A 36 -2.61 -10.11 1.52
C ILE A 36 -3.52 -10.93 2.43
N ASP A 37 -4.51 -10.30 3.06
CA ASP A 37 -5.51 -10.98 3.89
C ASP A 37 -6.33 -12.00 3.10
N SER A 38 -6.56 -11.76 1.81
CA SER A 38 -7.23 -12.70 0.91
C SER A 38 -6.30 -13.88 0.57
N PHE A 39 -5.01 -13.63 0.34
CA PHE A 39 -4.02 -14.69 0.17
C PHE A 39 -3.92 -15.61 1.38
N LEU A 40 -3.93 -15.06 2.60
CA LEU A 40 -3.91 -15.84 3.85
C LEU A 40 -5.08 -16.82 3.97
N LYS A 41 -6.22 -16.51 3.33
CA LYS A 41 -7.44 -17.35 3.30
C LYS A 41 -7.54 -18.23 2.05
N ASP A 42 -6.52 -18.22 1.19
CA ASP A 42 -6.54 -18.83 -0.15
C ASP A 42 -7.68 -18.31 -1.05
N ASP A 43 -8.19 -17.11 -0.76
CA ASP A 43 -9.23 -16.43 -1.53
C ASP A 43 -8.59 -15.64 -2.69
N PHE A 44 -8.14 -16.39 -3.70
CA PHE A 44 -7.52 -15.80 -4.89
C PHE A 44 -8.52 -15.05 -5.77
N GLU A 45 -9.79 -15.39 -5.69
CA GLU A 45 -10.86 -14.68 -6.40
C GLU A 45 -10.95 -13.24 -5.90
N THR A 46 -11.08 -13.04 -4.58
CA THR A 46 -11.09 -11.71 -3.98
C THR A 46 -9.73 -11.02 -4.15
N ALA A 47 -8.61 -11.73 -3.92
CA ALA A 47 -7.27 -11.15 -4.07
C ALA A 47 -7.03 -10.57 -5.47
N PHE A 48 -7.54 -11.24 -6.51
CA PHE A 48 -7.42 -10.81 -7.89
C PHE A 48 -8.26 -9.56 -8.21
N THR A 49 -9.30 -9.27 -7.42
CA THR A 49 -10.12 -8.06 -7.63
C THR A 49 -9.33 -6.76 -7.42
N PHE A 50 -8.36 -6.76 -6.50
CA PHE A 50 -7.48 -5.62 -6.18
C PHE A 50 -6.41 -5.34 -7.26
N ALA A 51 -6.19 -6.28 -8.18
CA ALA A 51 -5.23 -6.12 -9.27
C ALA A 51 -5.77 -5.22 -10.38
N ALA A 52 -4.91 -4.39 -10.95
CA ALA A 52 -5.25 -3.52 -12.07
C ALA A 52 -5.46 -4.33 -13.37
N PRO A 53 -6.11 -3.74 -14.41
CA PRO A 53 -6.41 -4.43 -15.66
C PRO A 53 -5.20 -5.06 -16.34
N ASN A 54 -4.02 -4.44 -16.30
CA ASN A 54 -2.81 -4.99 -16.89
C ASN A 54 -2.39 -6.34 -16.24
N ILE A 55 -2.47 -6.45 -14.91
CA ILE A 55 -2.23 -7.74 -14.22
C ILE A 55 -3.32 -8.75 -14.58
N LYS A 56 -4.58 -8.30 -14.64
CA LYS A 56 -5.71 -9.16 -15.01
C LYS A 56 -5.58 -9.69 -16.45
N GLU A 57 -5.06 -8.89 -17.37
CA GLU A 57 -4.77 -9.30 -18.75
C GLU A 57 -3.64 -10.32 -18.84
N ILE A 58 -2.61 -10.21 -17.99
CA ILE A 58 -1.50 -11.17 -17.96
C ILE A 58 -2.00 -12.54 -17.48
N PHE A 59 -2.70 -12.59 -16.35
CA PHE A 59 -3.06 -13.86 -15.71
C PHE A 59 -4.40 -14.42 -16.16
N ARG A 60 -5.30 -13.58 -16.67
CA ARG A 60 -6.67 -13.87 -17.16
C ARG A 60 -7.65 -14.39 -16.11
N THR A 61 -7.21 -15.20 -15.18
CA THR A 61 -8.07 -15.91 -14.21
C THR A 61 -7.44 -15.88 -12.80
N PRO A 62 -8.26 -15.81 -11.73
CA PRO A 62 -7.77 -15.90 -10.35
C PRO A 62 -6.89 -17.12 -10.08
N GLU A 63 -7.19 -18.28 -10.68
CA GLU A 63 -6.46 -19.52 -10.44
C GLU A 63 -5.03 -19.44 -10.96
N ARG A 64 -4.83 -18.92 -12.18
CA ARG A 64 -3.50 -18.69 -12.77
C ARG A 64 -2.70 -17.68 -11.97
N PHE A 65 -3.36 -16.61 -11.52
CA PHE A 65 -2.74 -15.61 -10.65
C PHE A 65 -2.30 -16.24 -9.32
N GLY A 66 -3.18 -17.02 -8.67
CA GLY A 66 -2.88 -17.71 -7.42
C GLY A 66 -1.73 -18.70 -7.55
N VAL A 67 -1.71 -19.53 -8.60
CA VAL A 67 -0.58 -20.45 -8.86
C VAL A 67 0.74 -19.69 -9.02
N MET A 68 0.73 -18.54 -9.71
CA MET A 68 1.92 -17.70 -9.85
C MET A 68 2.36 -17.15 -8.49
N VAL A 69 1.44 -16.58 -7.70
CA VAL A 69 1.76 -16.01 -6.37
C VAL A 69 2.30 -17.08 -5.43
N GLN A 70 1.65 -18.24 -5.34
CA GLN A 70 2.07 -19.34 -4.47
C GLN A 70 3.48 -19.87 -4.81
N ARG A 71 3.82 -19.92 -6.10
CA ARG A 71 5.10 -20.48 -6.55
C ARG A 71 6.23 -19.46 -6.60
N GLY A 72 5.93 -18.26 -7.09
CA GLY A 72 6.93 -17.20 -7.31
C GLY A 72 7.15 -16.33 -6.08
N TYR A 73 6.11 -16.15 -5.26
CA TYR A 73 6.11 -15.22 -4.14
C TYR A 73 5.51 -15.83 -2.86
N PRO A 74 6.05 -16.97 -2.37
CA PRO A 74 5.53 -17.63 -1.17
C PRO A 74 5.57 -16.72 0.07
N MET A 75 6.52 -15.79 0.13
CA MET A 75 6.60 -14.78 1.20
C MET A 75 5.38 -13.84 1.23
N VAL A 76 4.74 -13.58 0.09
CA VAL A 76 3.51 -12.77 0.00
C VAL A 76 2.27 -13.62 0.27
N HIS A 77 2.29 -14.89 -0.14
CA HIS A 77 1.18 -15.82 0.11
C HIS A 77 1.04 -16.20 1.59
N ARG A 78 2.17 -16.36 2.29
CA ARG A 78 2.24 -16.74 3.71
C ARG A 78 3.30 -15.90 4.45
N PRO A 79 3.08 -14.60 4.62
CA PRO A 79 3.97 -13.77 5.41
C PRO A 79 3.86 -14.13 6.90
N ALA A 80 4.99 -14.08 7.60
CA ALA A 80 5.03 -14.09 9.06
C ALA A 80 4.83 -12.68 9.63
N GLU A 81 5.25 -11.65 8.89
CA GLU A 81 5.10 -10.24 9.26
C GLU A 81 4.97 -9.38 8.00
N VAL A 82 4.17 -8.32 8.09
CA VAL A 82 3.99 -7.30 7.04
C VAL A 82 4.07 -5.93 7.69
N ILE A 83 5.00 -5.09 7.24
CA ILE A 83 5.19 -3.72 7.74
C ILE A 83 5.15 -2.76 6.54
N PHE A 84 4.15 -1.88 6.53
CA PHE A 84 4.11 -0.75 5.59
C PHE A 84 5.21 0.26 5.94
N LYS A 85 5.94 0.66 4.90
CA LYS A 85 7.01 1.66 4.98
C LYS A 85 6.58 2.88 4.16
N ASP A 86 7.53 3.61 3.59
CA ASP A 86 7.23 4.85 2.87
C ASP A 86 6.39 4.61 1.61
N LEU A 87 5.44 5.52 1.37
CA LEU A 87 4.81 5.74 0.07
C LEU A 87 5.64 6.79 -0.69
N ARG A 88 6.07 6.46 -1.91
CA ARG A 88 6.92 7.35 -2.73
C ARG A 88 6.40 7.42 -4.14
N GLU A 89 6.51 8.58 -4.78
CA GLU A 89 6.28 8.69 -6.21
C GLU A 89 7.62 8.52 -6.95
N GLU A 90 7.69 7.53 -7.82
CA GLU A 90 8.88 7.19 -8.62
C GLU A 90 8.46 7.10 -10.09
N ASP A 91 9.08 7.90 -10.97
CA ASP A 91 8.75 7.97 -12.40
C ASP A 91 7.26 8.22 -12.69
N GLY A 92 6.60 9.01 -11.84
CA GLY A 92 5.16 9.32 -11.95
C GLY A 92 4.24 8.19 -11.49
N VAL A 93 4.77 7.16 -10.81
CA VAL A 93 4.02 6.05 -10.26
C VAL A 93 4.16 6.03 -8.75
N LEU A 94 3.04 5.93 -8.03
CA LEU A 94 3.06 5.73 -6.59
C LEU A 94 3.51 4.31 -6.26
N GLN A 95 4.56 4.20 -5.44
CA GLN A 95 5.17 2.98 -4.95
C GLN A 95 4.98 2.90 -3.44
N GLN A 96 4.19 1.93 -2.99
CA GLN A 96 4.11 1.58 -1.57
C GLN A 96 5.19 0.54 -1.26
N TYR A 97 6.13 0.90 -0.39
CA TYR A 97 7.14 -0.02 0.11
C TYR A 97 6.56 -0.84 1.27
N VAL A 98 6.73 -2.15 1.21
CA VAL A 98 6.28 -3.10 2.22
C VAL A 98 7.41 -4.04 2.58
N SER A 99 7.80 -4.07 3.85
CA SER A 99 8.70 -5.09 4.38
C SER A 99 7.89 -6.34 4.72
N ILE A 100 8.31 -7.48 4.18
CA ILE A 100 7.64 -8.77 4.36
C ILE A 100 8.65 -9.76 4.93
N MET A 101 8.32 -10.37 6.07
CA MET A 101 9.09 -11.49 6.61
C MET A 101 8.41 -12.80 6.23
N ASP A 102 9.16 -13.76 5.70
CA ASP A 102 8.63 -15.10 5.45
C ASP A 102 8.65 -15.98 6.72
N GLY A 103 8.08 -17.18 6.63
CA GLY A 103 8.05 -18.13 7.76
C GLY A 103 9.42 -18.67 8.20
N GLN A 104 10.50 -18.36 7.49
CA GLN A 104 11.87 -18.73 7.84
C GLN A 104 12.65 -17.55 8.45
N GLY A 105 12.01 -16.39 8.62
CA GLY A 105 12.64 -15.19 9.17
C GLY A 105 13.41 -14.37 8.14
N GLN A 106 13.29 -14.68 6.84
CA GLN A 106 13.92 -13.89 5.78
C GLN A 106 13.04 -12.69 5.44
N TYR A 107 13.65 -11.50 5.50
CA TYR A 107 12.99 -10.26 5.08
C TYR A 107 13.11 -10.02 3.57
N TYR A 108 12.07 -9.40 3.02
CA TYR A 108 11.94 -8.96 1.65
C TYR A 108 11.39 -7.54 1.63
N ILE A 109 11.80 -6.75 0.64
CA ILE A 109 11.13 -5.48 0.31
C ILE A 109 10.29 -5.70 -0.93
N ALA A 110 8.99 -5.54 -0.79
CA ALA A 110 8.03 -5.52 -1.88
C ALA A 110 7.65 -4.07 -2.21
N ARG A 111 7.84 -3.67 -3.46
CA ARG A 111 7.40 -2.37 -3.99
C ARG A 111 6.13 -2.58 -4.81
N TYR A 112 5.02 -2.09 -4.28
CA TYR A 112 3.71 -2.15 -4.93
C TYR A 112 3.48 -0.88 -5.72
N SER A 113 3.38 -1.01 -7.04
CA SER A 113 2.97 0.07 -7.93
C SER A 113 1.46 0.24 -7.87
N MET A 114 1.01 1.44 -7.54
CA MET A 114 -0.40 1.77 -7.31
C MET A 114 -0.91 2.67 -8.43
N ALA A 115 -2.06 2.30 -8.99
CA ALA A 115 -2.76 3.10 -9.99
C ALA A 115 -4.19 3.39 -9.51
N GLN A 116 -4.65 4.62 -9.71
CA GLN A 116 -6.04 4.97 -9.48
C GLN A 116 -6.82 4.84 -10.79
N ILE A 117 -7.78 3.92 -10.82
CA ILE A 117 -8.57 3.59 -12.00
C ILE A 117 -10.05 3.69 -11.60
N ASP A 118 -10.79 4.54 -12.31
CA ASP A 118 -12.20 4.85 -12.03
C ASP A 118 -12.42 5.26 -10.55
N GLY A 119 -11.49 6.06 -10.02
CA GLY A 119 -11.52 6.56 -8.64
C GLY A 119 -11.10 5.54 -7.58
N ARG A 120 -10.74 4.30 -7.94
CA ARG A 120 -10.31 3.24 -7.01
C ARG A 120 -8.83 2.92 -7.15
N TRP A 121 -8.14 2.76 -6.02
CA TRP A 121 -6.77 2.25 -6.00
C TRP A 121 -6.73 0.78 -6.39
N GLN A 122 -5.78 0.43 -7.25
CA GLN A 122 -5.51 -0.93 -7.71
C GLN A 122 -4.00 -1.15 -7.82
N ILE A 123 -3.58 -2.40 -7.62
CA ILE A 123 -2.18 -2.81 -7.70
C ILE A 123 -1.85 -3.07 -9.17
N SER A 124 -0.97 -2.26 -9.76
CA SER A 124 -0.55 -2.36 -11.16
C SER A 124 0.76 -3.10 -11.36
N GLY A 125 1.52 -3.33 -10.28
CA GLY A 125 2.76 -4.10 -10.33
C GLY A 125 3.29 -4.39 -8.93
N VAL A 126 4.10 -5.43 -8.82
CA VAL A 126 4.87 -5.74 -7.61
C VAL A 126 6.27 -6.15 -8.03
N SER A 127 7.29 -5.53 -7.44
CA SER A 127 8.67 -6.02 -7.50
C SER A 127 9.13 -6.38 -6.11
N ILE A 128 9.85 -7.50 -5.97
CA ILE A 128 10.27 -8.01 -4.67
C ILE A 128 11.76 -8.32 -4.71
N GLU A 129 12.47 -7.82 -3.71
CA GLU A 129 13.89 -8.09 -3.51
C GLU A 129 14.13 -8.63 -2.10
N ARG A 130 15.12 -9.53 -1.98
CA ARG A 130 15.55 -10.03 -0.67
C ARG A 130 16.25 -8.90 0.07
N SER A 131 15.87 -8.67 1.33
CA SER A 131 16.53 -7.70 2.20
C SER A 131 17.58 -8.38 3.06
N PRO A 132 18.82 -7.84 3.12
CA PRO A 132 19.80 -8.29 4.11
C PRO A 132 19.51 -7.77 5.53
N ALA A 133 18.56 -6.85 5.69
CA ALA A 133 18.22 -6.29 6.99
C ALA A 133 17.33 -7.25 7.81
N VAL A 134 17.68 -7.42 9.08
CA VAL A 134 16.73 -7.84 10.13
C VAL A 134 15.82 -6.65 10.41
N GLY A 135 14.50 -6.88 10.41
CA GLY A 135 13.47 -5.84 10.53
C GLY A 135 13.86 -4.68 11.43
N VAL A 136 13.90 -3.48 10.85
CA VAL A 136 14.06 -2.21 11.59
C VAL A 136 12.70 -1.74 12.11
#